data_AF-A0A382S9K7-F1
#
_entry.id   AF-A0A382S9K7-F1
#
_cell.length_a   1.000
_cell.length_b   1.000
_cell.length_c   1.000
_cell.angle_alpha   90.00
_cell.angle_beta   90.00
_cell.angle_gamma   90.00
#
_symmetry.space_group_name_H-M   'P 1'
#
loop_
_entity.id
_entity.type
_entity.pdbx_description
1 polymer ?
#
loop_
_entity_poly.entity_id
_entity_poly.type
_entity_poly.pdbx_seq_one_letter_code
_entity_poly.pdbx_strand_id
1 'polypeptide(L)'
;MQEHRIKFWGVRGSFPTPDRDKIEVGGHSSCVEIRTSENELIIFDMGTGFIPLGRSLLTEKNPPKTAHVFISHFHWDHIIGYLGFAPFFCDWFNCNIYGKEDKLSIKEIFEHIHHYTFWP
;
A
#
# COMPACT_ATOMS: atom_id res chain seq x y z
N MET A 1 -26.49 7.47 -2.30
CA MET A 1 -25.43 7.15 -3.26
C MET A 1 -24.12 7.13 -2.48
N GLN A 2 -23.22 6.17 -2.71
CA GLN A 2 -21.90 6.22 -2.07
C GLN A 2 -21.08 7.33 -2.72
N GLU A 3 -20.41 8.14 -1.92
CA GLU A 3 -19.51 9.21 -2.39
C GLU A 3 -18.09 8.66 -2.57
N HIS A 4 -17.31 9.30 -3.44
CA HIS A 4 -15.87 9.03 -3.50
C HIS A 4 -15.23 9.39 -2.16
N ARG A 5 -14.30 8.56 -1.67
CA ARG A 5 -13.59 8.79 -0.41
C ARG A 5 -12.08 8.71 -0.64
N ILE A 6 -11.35 9.63 -0.02
CA ILE A 6 -9.89 9.58 0.07
C ILE A 6 -9.52 9.31 1.52
N LYS A 7 -8.59 8.39 1.76
CA LYS A 7 -8.06 8.10 3.09
C LYS A 7 -6.55 8.00 3.06
N PHE A 8 -5.91 8.75 3.95
CA PHE A 8 -4.47 8.71 4.16
C PHE A 8 -4.16 7.67 5.23
N TRP A 9 -3.48 6.60 4.83
CA TRP A 9 -3.03 5.54 5.74
C TRP A 9 -1.61 5.80 6.25
N GLY A 10 -0.83 6.57 5.49
CA GLY A 10 0.45 7.09 5.92
C GLY A 10 0.78 8.41 5.22
N VAL A 11 1.37 9.33 5.99
CA VAL A 11 1.69 10.71 5.59
C VAL A 11 3.11 11.12 6.00
N ARG A 12 3.93 10.17 6.48
CA ARG A 12 5.35 10.39 6.78
C ARG A 12 6.19 10.25 5.52
N GLY A 13 7.35 10.92 5.53
CA GLY A 13 8.38 10.76 4.52
C GLY A 13 9.18 9.47 4.71
N SER A 14 10.50 9.57 4.53
CA SER A 14 11.41 8.42 4.38
C SER A 14 11.41 7.40 5.53
N PHE A 15 11.02 7.80 6.73
CA PHE A 15 11.00 6.89 7.88
C PHE A 15 9.67 6.98 8.62
N PRO A 16 9.06 5.83 8.98
CA PRO A 16 7.91 5.83 9.88
C PRO A 16 8.34 6.40 11.23
N THR A 17 7.51 7.26 11.81
CA THR A 17 7.84 8.01 13.03
C THR A 17 6.74 7.80 14.07
N PRO A 18 6.93 6.88 15.04
CA PRO A 18 5.95 6.62 16.09
C PRO A 18 6.06 7.57 17.30
N ASP A 19 6.79 8.68 17.16
CA ASP A 19 7.04 9.59 18.28
C ASP A 19 5.74 10.16 18.86
N ARG A 20 5.66 10.21 20.20
CA ARG A 20 4.48 10.65 20.94
C ARG A 20 4.04 12.07 20.58
N ASP A 21 4.98 12.97 20.37
CA ASP A 21 4.75 14.37 20.02
C ASP A 21 4.22 14.57 18.59
N LYS A 22 4.12 13.49 17.80
CA LYS A 22 3.68 13.53 16.40
C LYS A 22 2.51 12.58 16.12
N ILE A 23 2.03 11.81 17.11
CA ILE A 23 1.09 10.71 16.90
C ILE A 23 -0.26 11.15 16.33
N GLU A 24 -0.67 12.39 16.57
CA GLU A 24 -1.93 12.97 16.07
C GLU A 24 -2.04 12.94 14.54
N VAL A 25 -0.91 12.98 13.83
CA VAL A 25 -0.86 12.92 12.36
C VAL A 25 -0.36 11.56 11.83
N GLY A 26 -0.28 10.53 12.69
CA GLY A 26 0.04 9.15 12.33
C GLY A 26 1.53 8.82 12.23
N GLY A 27 1.89 7.54 12.13
CA GLY A 27 3.30 7.09 12.16
C GLY A 27 3.81 6.46 10.86
N HIS A 28 2.94 6.27 9.87
CA HIS A 28 3.24 5.49 8.67
C HIS A 28 3.74 6.36 7.50
N SER A 29 4.65 5.79 6.70
CA SER A 29 5.09 6.36 5.42
C SER A 29 4.02 6.23 4.33
N SER A 30 4.18 6.99 3.24
CA SER A 30 3.22 7.23 2.16
C SER A 30 2.34 6.03 1.81
N CYS A 31 1.03 6.19 1.99
CA CYS A 31 0.01 5.30 1.44
C CYS A 31 -1.33 6.00 1.44
N VAL A 32 -1.92 6.18 0.25
CA VAL A 32 -3.21 6.87 0.08
C VAL A 32 -4.20 5.94 -0.62
N GLU A 33 -5.35 5.71 0.00
CA GLU A 33 -6.50 5.03 -0.59
C GLU A 33 -7.42 6.05 -1.26
N ILE A 34 -7.84 5.75 -2.48
CA ILE A 34 -9.03 6.32 -3.10
C ILE A 34 -10.05 5.20 -3.30
N ARG A 35 -11.26 5.47 -2.80
CA ARG A 35 -12.44 4.62 -2.92
C ARG A 35 -13.45 5.31 -3.83
N THR A 36 -13.86 4.67 -4.91
CA THR A 36 -14.91 5.22 -5.77
C THR A 36 -16.31 4.94 -5.21
N SER A 37 -17.32 5.63 -5.74
CA SER A 37 -18.73 5.34 -5.47
C SER A 37 -19.16 3.91 -5.85
N GLU A 38 -18.40 3.27 -6.75
CA GLU A 38 -18.58 1.88 -7.19
C GLU A 38 -17.71 0.88 -6.40
N ASN A 39 -17.09 1.33 -5.31
CA ASN A 39 -16.21 0.54 -4.44
C ASN A 39 -14.86 0.14 -5.08
N GLU A 40 -14.44 0.75 -6.19
CA GLU A 40 -13.11 0.52 -6.77
C GLU A 40 -12.00 0.98 -5.82
N LEU A 41 -10.90 0.22 -5.78
CA LEU A 41 -9.74 0.49 -4.92
C LEU A 41 -8.56 1.00 -5.73
N ILE A 42 -8.23 2.27 -5.56
CA ILE A 42 -7.01 2.86 -6.10
C ILE A 42 -6.11 3.21 -4.91
N ILE A 43 -4.83 2.87 -5.01
CA ILE A 43 -3.85 3.10 -3.95
C ILE A 43 -2.65 3.82 -4.56
N PHE A 44 -2.18 4.88 -3.91
CA PHE A 44 -0.91 5.51 -4.22
C PHE A 44 0.13 5.14 -3.17
N ASP A 45 1.24 4.58 -3.65
CA ASP A 45 2.36 4.02 -2.88
C ASP A 45 2.00 2.89 -1.89
N MET A 46 3.00 2.03 -1.66
CA MET A 46 2.97 0.91 -0.72
C MET A 46 3.94 1.13 0.44
N GLY A 47 4.00 2.34 0.98
CA GLY A 47 4.72 2.60 2.22
C GLY A 47 4.12 1.83 3.40
N THR A 48 4.66 2.03 4.61
CA THR A 48 4.22 1.29 5.80
C THR A 48 2.74 1.47 6.14
N GLY A 49 2.06 2.50 5.60
CA GLY A 49 0.60 2.66 5.70
C GLY A 49 -0.21 1.61 4.94
N PHE A 50 0.41 0.90 3.99
CA PHE A 50 -0.21 -0.19 3.25
C PHE A 50 -0.61 -1.36 4.16
N ILE A 51 0.13 -1.57 5.25
CA ILE A 51 -0.13 -2.66 6.22
C ILE A 51 -1.49 -2.48 6.94
N PRO A 52 -1.78 -1.36 7.63
CA PRO A 52 -3.09 -1.15 8.23
C PRO A 52 -4.21 -1.02 7.20
N LEU A 53 -3.95 -0.51 5.99
CA LEU A 53 -4.91 -0.55 4.87
C LEU A 53 -5.35 -1.99 4.63
N GLY A 54 -4.40 -2.91 4.42
CA GLY A 54 -4.68 -4.32 4.15
C GLY A 54 -5.46 -5.00 5.27
N ARG A 55 -5.11 -4.73 6.53
CA ARG A 55 -5.86 -5.24 7.70
C ARG A 55 -7.30 -4.76 7.70
N SER A 56 -7.56 -3.52 7.30
CA SER A 56 -8.92 -2.99 7.27
C SER A 56 -9.79 -3.68 6.23
N LEU A 57 -9.23 -4.02 5.06
CA LEU A 57 -9.95 -4.74 4.00
C LEU A 57 -10.41 -6.13 4.47
N LEU A 58 -9.62 -6.80 5.31
CA LEU A 58 -10.00 -8.12 5.85
C LEU A 58 -11.19 -8.04 6.83
N THR A 59 -11.42 -6.87 7.45
CA THR A 59 -12.51 -6.65 8.40
C THR A 59 -13.76 -6.03 7.77
N GLU A 60 -13.67 -5.61 6.52
CA GLU A 60 -14.77 -4.97 5.80
C GLU A 60 -15.83 -6.02 5.40
N LYS A 61 -17.11 -5.64 5.46
CA LYS A 61 -18.21 -6.54 5.09
C LYS A 61 -18.26 -6.82 3.57
N ASN A 62 -17.90 -5.83 2.76
CA ASN A 62 -17.88 -5.92 1.30
C ASN A 62 -16.58 -5.33 0.73
N PRO A 63 -15.43 -5.99 0.98
CA PRO A 63 -14.16 -5.45 0.52
C PRO A 63 -14.05 -5.57 -1.01
N PRO A 64 -13.40 -4.60 -1.66
CA PRO A 64 -12.99 -4.71 -3.05
C PRO A 64 -12.12 -5.94 -3.25
N LYS A 65 -12.32 -6.62 -4.36
CA LYS A 65 -11.57 -7.82 -4.75
C LYS A 65 -10.33 -7.52 -5.58
N THR A 66 -10.24 -6.30 -6.10
CA THR A 66 -9.12 -5.85 -6.91
C THR A 66 -8.62 -4.52 -6.36
N ALA A 67 -7.30 -4.35 -6.32
CA ALA A 67 -6.64 -3.07 -6.08
C ALA A 67 -5.78 -2.66 -7.27
N HIS A 68 -5.80 -1.36 -7.57
CA HIS A 68 -4.91 -0.72 -8.53
C HIS A 68 -3.92 0.16 -7.77
N VAL A 69 -2.68 -0.28 -7.68
CA VAL A 69 -1.62 0.38 -6.92
C VAL A 69 -0.69 1.12 -7.87
N PHE A 70 -0.56 2.43 -7.69
CA PHE A 70 0.33 3.28 -8.45
C PHE A 70 1.51 3.70 -7.58
N ILE A 71 2.72 3.29 -7.96
CA ILE A 71 3.96 3.60 -7.28
C ILE A 71 4.57 4.84 -7.92
N SER A 72 4.79 5.87 -7.10
CA SER A 72 5.42 7.11 -7.55
C SER A 72 6.89 6.89 -7.94
N HIS A 73 7.62 6.16 -7.10
CA HIS A 73 9.01 5.72 -7.30
C HIS A 73 9.37 4.61 -6.28
N PHE A 74 10.48 3.91 -6.50
CA PHE A 74 10.83 2.68 -5.78
C PHE A 74 11.79 2.88 -4.59
N HIS A 75 11.78 4.05 -3.95
CA HIS A 75 12.46 4.18 -2.65
C HIS A 75 11.73 3.36 -1.59
N TRP A 76 12.48 2.84 -0.62
CA TRP A 76 11.98 1.91 0.40
C TRP A 76 10.71 2.39 1.11
N ASP A 77 10.63 3.67 1.46
CA ASP A 77 9.49 4.25 2.16
C ASP A 77 8.18 4.23 1.37
N HIS A 78 8.25 4.01 0.06
CA HIS A 78 7.11 3.88 -0.86
C HIS A 78 6.77 2.43 -1.22
N ILE A 79 7.57 1.44 -0.82
CA ILE A 79 7.36 0.02 -1.19
C ILE A 79 7.47 -0.96 -0.02
N ILE A 80 8.07 -0.58 1.11
CA ILE A 80 8.38 -1.54 2.20
C ILE A 80 7.13 -2.12 2.86
N GLY A 81 5.99 -1.42 2.81
CA GLY A 81 4.71 -1.93 3.33
C GLY A 81 4.19 -3.14 2.55
N TYR A 82 4.67 -3.35 1.33
CA TYR A 82 4.41 -4.55 0.52
C TYR A 82 4.63 -5.84 1.30
N LEU A 83 5.72 -5.90 2.09
CA LEU A 83 6.12 -7.09 2.85
C LEU A 83 5.10 -7.51 3.93
N GLY A 84 4.20 -6.61 4.34
CA GLY A 84 3.23 -6.85 5.41
C GLY A 84 1.77 -6.80 4.96
N PHE A 85 1.50 -6.84 3.66
CA PHE A 85 0.15 -6.68 3.13
C PHE A 85 -0.65 -7.99 3.16
N ALA A 86 -1.45 -8.14 4.22
CA ALA A 86 -2.21 -9.37 4.49
C ALA A 86 -3.12 -9.86 3.33
N PRO A 87 -3.77 -9.00 2.51
CA PRO A 87 -4.58 -9.47 1.40
C PRO A 87 -3.82 -10.26 0.32
N PHE A 88 -2.49 -10.20 0.22
CA PHE A 88 -1.75 -11.05 -0.72
C PHE A 88 -1.86 -12.55 -0.42
N PHE A 89 -2.25 -12.92 0.80
CA PHE A 89 -2.45 -14.31 1.21
C PHE A 89 -3.91 -14.77 1.05
N CYS A 90 -4.74 -13.99 0.36
CA CYS A 90 -6.14 -14.29 0.13
C CYS A 90 -6.38 -14.61 -1.35
N ASP A 91 -6.85 -15.83 -1.65
CA ASP A 91 -7.12 -16.27 -3.04
C ASP A 91 -8.17 -15.41 -3.77
N TRP A 92 -8.96 -14.63 -3.03
CA TRP A 92 -10.00 -13.76 -3.60
C TRP A 92 -9.48 -12.37 -4.01
N PHE A 93 -8.24 -12.02 -3.70
CA PHE A 93 -7.71 -10.67 -3.88
C PHE A 93 -6.72 -10.58 -5.04
N ASN A 94 -6.94 -9.62 -5.93
CA ASN A 94 -6.05 -9.31 -7.04
C ASN A 94 -5.40 -7.94 -6.84
N CYS A 95 -4.08 -7.85 -7.07
CA CYS A 95 -3.35 -6.59 -6.97
C CYS A 95 -2.65 -6.28 -8.28
N ASN A 96 -3.07 -5.20 -8.93
CA ASN A 96 -2.42 -4.67 -10.12
C ASN A 96 -1.45 -3.55 -9.70
N ILE A 97 -0.17 -3.69 -10.03
CA ILE A 97 0.86 -2.72 -9.67
C ILE A 97 1.32 -1.98 -10.92
N TYR A 98 1.28 -0.65 -10.85
CA TYR A 98 1.70 0.29 -11.88
C TYR A 98 2.82 1.16 -11.33
N GLY A 99 3.78 1.50 -12.17
CA GLY A 99 4.92 2.32 -11.79
C GLY A 99 5.70 2.74 -13.02
N LYS A 100 6.61 3.69 -12.86
CA LYS A 100 7.53 4.08 -13.92
C LYS A 100 8.60 3.00 -14.10
N GLU A 101 8.85 2.58 -15.33
CA GLU A 101 10.05 1.81 -15.65
C GLU A 101 11.29 2.72 -15.55
N ASP A 102 12.27 2.31 -14.75
CA ASP A 102 13.55 2.98 -14.59
C ASP A 102 14.67 2.05 -15.10
N LYS A 103 15.84 1.99 -14.46
CA LYS A 103 16.90 1.03 -14.78
C LYS A 103 16.48 -0.44 -14.64
N LEU A 104 15.49 -0.71 -13.79
CA LEU A 104 14.88 -2.02 -13.59
C LEU A 104 13.40 -1.94 -13.95
N SER A 105 12.88 -3.01 -14.54
CA SER A 105 11.44 -3.21 -14.69
C SER A 105 10.79 -3.40 -13.32
N ILE A 106 9.48 -3.15 -13.25
CA ILE A 106 8.69 -3.38 -12.02
C ILE A 106 8.84 -4.83 -11.57
N LYS A 107 8.80 -5.78 -12.52
CA LYS A 107 8.94 -7.20 -12.23
C LYS A 107 10.29 -7.51 -11.57
N GLU A 108 11.40 -7.02 -12.13
CA GLU A 108 12.73 -7.21 -11.54
C GLU A 108 12.80 -6.63 -10.13
N ILE A 109 12.23 -5.44 -9.89
CA ILE A 109 12.22 -4.82 -8.56
C ILE A 109 11.53 -5.73 -7.53
N PHE A 110 10.34 -6.26 -7.85
CA PHE A 110 9.64 -7.17 -6.93
C PHE A 110 10.32 -8.54 -6.80
N GLU A 111 11.03 -9.02 -7.82
CA GLU A 111 11.88 -10.21 -7.68
C GLU A 111 13.01 -10.00 -6.67
N HIS A 112 13.62 -8.80 -6.62
CA HIS A 112 14.62 -8.46 -5.61
C HIS A 112 14.01 -8.36 -4.20
N ILE A 113 12.81 -7.79 -4.08
CA ILE A 113 12.08 -7.71 -2.80
C ILE A 113 11.71 -9.12 -2.29
N HIS A 114 11.35 -10.04 -3.20
CA HIS A 114 11.05 -11.44 -2.90
C HIS A 114 12.28 -12.33 -2.72
N HIS A 115 13.49 -11.80 -2.87
CA HIS A 115 14.68 -12.61 -2.72
C HIS A 115 14.73 -13.20 -1.30
N TYR A 116 14.90 -14.52 -1.19
CA TYR A 116 14.81 -15.27 0.07
C TYR A 116 15.78 -14.79 1.17
N THR A 117 16.83 -14.05 0.81
CA THR A 117 17.75 -13.40 1.77
C THR A 117 17.08 -12.30 2.57
N PHE A 118 16.11 -11.59 1.99
CA PHE A 118 15.46 -10.41 2.58
C PHE A 118 13.98 -10.62 2.86
N TRP A 119 13.34 -11.58 2.20
CA TRP A 119 11.96 -11.94 2.47
C TRP A 119 11.81 -12.47 3.91
N PRO A 120 10.81 -12.00 4.68
CA PRO A 120 10.58 -12.45 6.05
C PRO A 120 10.22 -13.94 6.17
#